data_AF-A0A7S0ZT59-F1
#
_entry.id   AF-A0A7S0ZT59-F1
#
_cell.length_a   1.000
_cell.length_b   1.000
_cell.length_c   1.000
_cell.angle_alpha   90.00
_cell.angle_beta   90.00
_cell.angle_gamma   90.00
#
_symmetry.space_group_name_H-M   'P 1'
#
loop_
_entity.id
_entity.type
_entity.pdbx_description
1 polymer ?
#
loop_
_entity_poly.entity_id
_entity_poly.type
_entity_poly.pdbx_seq_one_letter_code
_entity_poly.pdbx_strand_id
1 'polypeptide(L)'
;SSNQNDVDGIRKSVLAGFFYHTARLRKDGSYVTVKHPHTVEIHPQSALFGQNPKLVCYHELVLTTKEYMRQVLEIRPEWLLEVAPHYYQSKDLDGFKGKMPKSRG
;
A
#
# COMPACT_ATOMS: atom_id res chain seq x y z
N SER A 1 -3.41 -12.86 23.78
CA SER A 1 -3.53 -11.50 24.37
C SER A 1 -3.34 -10.48 23.27
N SER A 2 -4.09 -9.38 23.27
CA SER A 2 -3.86 -8.26 22.36
C SER A 2 -2.64 -7.44 22.81
N ASN A 3 -1.86 -6.93 21.87
CA ASN A 3 -0.74 -6.01 22.11
C ASN A 3 -1.14 -4.61 21.62
N GLN A 4 -1.23 -3.63 22.53
CA GLN A 4 -1.66 -2.27 22.19
C GLN A 4 -0.69 -1.50 21.28
N ASN A 5 0.57 -1.94 21.19
CA ASN A 5 1.59 -1.25 20.41
C ASN A 5 1.92 -1.98 19.09
N ASP A 6 1.21 -3.05 18.77
CA ASP A 6 1.45 -3.83 17.54
C ASP A 6 0.76 -3.22 16.32
N VAL A 7 1.22 -2.03 15.92
CA VAL A 7 0.70 -1.31 14.75
C VAL A 7 0.93 -2.11 13.47
N ASP A 8 2.05 -2.81 13.36
CA ASP A 8 2.40 -3.65 12.22
C ASP A 8 1.45 -4.85 12.10
N GLY A 9 1.15 -5.53 13.21
CA GLY A 9 0.14 -6.59 13.27
C GLY A 9 -1.22 -6.10 12.78
N ILE A 10 -1.67 -4.93 13.25
CA ILE A 10 -2.94 -4.33 12.82
C ILE A 10 -2.93 -4.05 11.31
N ARG A 11 -1.89 -3.40 10.78
CA ARG A 11 -1.77 -3.10 9.34
C ARG A 11 -1.76 -4.38 8.51
N LYS A 12 -1.03 -5.40 8.95
CA LYS A 12 -0.95 -6.68 8.27
C LYS A 12 -2.28 -7.44 8.30
N SER A 13 -3.05 -7.34 9.38
CA SER A 13 -4.42 -7.88 9.45
C SER A 13 -5.37 -7.19 8.48
N VAL A 14 -5.31 -5.85 8.36
CA VAL A 14 -6.10 -5.12 7.35
C VAL A 14 -5.68 -5.53 5.94
N LEU A 15 -4.38 -5.60 5.68
CA LEU A 15 -3.85 -6.04 4.39
C LEU A 15 -4.29 -7.46 4.03
N ALA A 16 -4.40 -8.37 4.99
CA ALA A 16 -4.89 -9.73 4.73
C ALA A 16 -6.33 -9.78 4.22
N GLY A 17 -7.19 -8.83 4.59
CA GLY A 17 -8.54 -8.70 4.05
C GLY A 17 -8.62 -7.94 2.73
N PHE A 18 -7.71 -6.98 2.51
CA PHE A 18 -7.69 -6.06 1.38
C PHE A 18 -6.48 -6.26 0.45
N PHE A 19 -5.92 -7.47 0.41
CA PHE A 19 -4.64 -7.72 -0.27
C PHE A 19 -4.66 -7.33 -1.75
N TYR A 20 -5.82 -7.36 -2.41
CA TYR A 20 -6.00 -6.99 -3.81
C TYR A 20 -6.18 -5.48 -4.04
N HIS A 21 -6.39 -4.69 -2.98
CA HIS A 21 -6.49 -3.23 -3.00
C HIS A 21 -5.15 -2.58 -2.64
N THR A 22 -4.17 -2.74 -3.52
CA THR A 22 -2.82 -2.22 -3.28
C THR A 22 -2.32 -1.38 -4.44
N ALA A 23 -1.61 -0.29 -4.12
CA ALA A 23 -1.03 0.61 -5.11
C ALA A 23 0.39 1.03 -4.72
N ARG A 24 1.21 1.31 -5.74
CA ARG A 24 2.61 1.69 -5.62
C ARG A 24 2.87 3.05 -6.22
N LEU A 25 3.75 3.80 -5.58
CA LEU A 25 4.23 5.08 -6.07
C LEU A 25 5.16 4.88 -7.27
N ARG A 26 4.92 5.62 -8.35
CA ARG A 26 5.80 5.71 -9.52
C ARG A 26 6.76 6.89 -9.39
N LYS A 27 7.80 6.89 -10.24
CA LYS A 27 8.83 7.96 -10.27
C LYS A 27 8.26 9.34 -10.64
N ASP A 28 7.15 9.36 -11.37
CA ASP A 28 6.42 10.57 -11.77
C ASP A 28 5.49 11.11 -10.67
N GLY A 29 5.44 10.47 -9.50
CA GLY A 29 4.59 10.85 -8.38
C GLY A 29 3.16 10.28 -8.44
N SER A 30 2.78 9.61 -9.53
CA SER A 30 1.48 8.95 -9.64
C SER A 30 1.46 7.62 -8.89
N TYR A 31 0.28 7.17 -8.44
CA TYR A 31 0.11 5.81 -7.96
C TYR A 31 -0.44 4.91 -9.05
N VAL A 32 0.02 3.66 -9.06
CA VAL A 32 -0.57 2.61 -9.88
C VAL A 32 -0.88 1.40 -9.00
N THR A 33 -2.03 0.78 -9.19
CA THR A 33 -2.34 -0.52 -8.58
C THR A 33 -1.28 -1.58 -8.91
N VAL A 34 -1.05 -2.52 -8.00
CA VAL A 34 0.09 -3.46 -8.10
C VAL A 34 -0.10 -4.50 -9.21
N LYS A 35 -1.27 -5.13 -9.30
CA LYS A 35 -1.53 -6.25 -10.24
C LYS A 35 -2.15 -5.83 -11.57
N HIS A 36 -3.09 -4.90 -11.55
CA HIS A 36 -3.88 -4.52 -12.72
C HIS A 36 -3.66 -3.04 -13.02
N PRO A 37 -2.59 -2.67 -13.76
CA PRO A 37 -2.10 -1.30 -13.83
C PRO A 37 -3.21 -0.28 -14.09
N HIS A 38 -3.58 0.43 -13.02
CA HIS A 38 -4.62 1.44 -13.02
C HIS A 38 -4.11 2.64 -12.25
N THR A 39 -4.11 3.81 -12.91
CA THR A 39 -3.66 5.06 -12.30
C THR A 39 -4.70 5.53 -11.29
N VAL A 40 -4.24 5.71 -10.06
CA VAL A 40 -5.05 6.16 -8.93
C VAL A 40 -4.27 7.23 -8.16
N GLU A 41 -4.94 8.02 -7.33
CA GLU A 41 -4.29 9.03 -6.48
C GLU A 41 -4.75 8.90 -5.02
N ILE A 42 -3.90 9.31 -4.06
CA ILE A 42 -4.34 9.40 -2.66
C ILE A 42 -5.35 10.54 -2.56
N HIS A 43 -6.52 10.28 -1.97
CA HIS A 43 -7.53 11.32 -1.78
C HIS A 43 -6.99 12.47 -0.91
N PRO A 44 -7.27 13.76 -1.23
CA PRO A 44 -6.76 14.91 -0.47
C PRO A 44 -7.08 14.90 1.04
N GLN A 45 -8.20 14.30 1.42
CA GLN A 45 -8.62 14.16 2.83
C GLN A 45 -7.86 13.06 3.60
N SER A 46 -7.05 12.25 2.93
CA SER A 46 -6.29 11.18 3.58
C SER A 46 -5.16 11.77 4.43
N ALA A 47 -4.89 11.18 5.59
CA ALA A 47 -3.74 11.54 6.41
C ALA A 47 -2.40 11.36 5.66
N LEU A 48 -2.35 10.46 4.67
CA LEU A 48 -1.16 10.20 3.85
C LEU A 48 -1.02 11.12 2.63
N PHE A 49 -1.93 12.08 2.44
CA PHE A 49 -1.81 13.04 1.35
C PHE A 49 -0.50 13.84 1.49
N GLY A 50 0.29 13.91 0.43
CA GLY A 50 1.60 14.56 0.42
C GLY A 50 2.77 13.78 1.07
N GLN A 51 2.51 12.69 1.80
CA GLN A 51 3.57 11.89 2.43
C GLN A 51 4.27 10.94 1.45
N ASN A 52 3.61 10.61 0.33
CA ASN A 52 4.13 9.77 -0.75
C ASN A 52 4.77 8.43 -0.30
N PRO A 53 4.07 7.61 0.50
CA PRO A 53 4.53 6.25 0.81
C PRO A 53 4.72 5.40 -0.45
N LYS A 54 5.75 4.54 -0.47
CA LYS A 54 6.10 3.76 -1.67
C LYS A 54 5.03 2.74 -2.06
N LEU A 55 4.38 2.14 -1.07
CA LEU A 55 3.38 1.10 -1.25
C LEU A 55 2.27 1.29 -0.23
N VAL A 56 1.04 1.21 -0.69
CA VAL A 56 -0.15 1.41 0.12
C VAL A 56 -1.20 0.34 -0.11
N CYS A 57 -2.01 0.11 0.92
CA CYS A 57 -3.30 -0.56 0.86
C CYS A 57 -4.41 0.50 0.97
N TYR A 58 -5.55 0.29 0.32
CA TYR A 58 -6.71 1.19 0.40
C TYR A 58 -8.02 0.42 0.61
N HIS A 59 -9.05 1.09 1.12
CA HIS A 59 -10.35 0.46 1.31
C HIS A 59 -11.18 0.46 0.02
N GLU A 60 -11.24 1.61 -0.65
CA GLU A 60 -12.09 1.82 -1.82
C GLU A 60 -11.48 2.83 -2.80
N LEU A 61 -11.97 2.79 -4.04
CA LEU A 61 -11.70 3.77 -5.09
C LEU A 61 -12.95 4.61 -5.33
N VAL A 62 -12.75 5.90 -5.48
CA VAL A 62 -13.84 6.85 -5.72
C VAL A 62 -13.53 7.69 -6.93
N LEU A 63 -14.39 7.56 -7.91
CA LEU A 63 -14.33 8.33 -9.13
C LEU A 63 -14.98 9.70 -8.91
N THR A 64 -14.19 10.75 -9.15
CA THR A 64 -14.69 12.13 -9.27
C THR A 64 -14.18 12.70 -10.60
N THR A 65 -13.22 13.62 -10.57
CA THR A 65 -12.42 14.04 -11.75
C THR A 65 -11.27 13.07 -12.01
N LYS A 66 -10.75 12.46 -10.95
CA LYS A 66 -9.75 11.39 -10.97
C LYS A 66 -10.24 10.26 -10.07
N GLU A 67 -9.65 9.09 -10.21
CA GLU A 67 -9.85 8.01 -9.25
C GLU A 67 -8.98 8.21 -8.01
N TYR A 68 -9.64 8.29 -6.86
CA TYR A 68 -8.98 8.50 -5.58
C TYR A 68 -9.14 7.30 -4.64
N MET A 69 -8.04 6.91 -4.02
CA MET A 69 -8.01 5.94 -2.92
C MET A 69 -8.45 6.58 -1.60
N ARG A 70 -9.42 5.98 -0.91
CA ARG A 70 -9.83 6.36 0.45
C ARG A 70 -9.40 5.34 1.49
N GLN A 71 -9.20 5.83 2.73
CA GLN A 71 -8.72 5.05 3.88
C GLN A 71 -7.44 4.29 3.55
N VAL A 72 -6.37 5.06 3.36
CA VAL A 72 -5.08 4.57 2.86
C VAL A 72 -4.16 4.22 4.03
N LEU A 73 -3.47 3.09 3.94
CA LEU A 73 -2.46 2.63 4.89
C LEU A 73 -1.15 2.36 4.16
N GLU A 74 -0.04 2.81 4.73
CA GLU A 74 1.29 2.39 4.27
C GLU A 74 1.55 0.93 4.69
N ILE A 75 2.09 0.14 3.76
CA ILE A 75 2.39 -1.28 3.98
C ILE A 75 3.81 -1.63 3.51
N ARG A 76 4.34 -2.73 4.04
CA ARG A 76 5.63 -3.28 3.62
C ARG A 76 5.46 -4.29 2.48
N PRO A 77 6.30 -4.26 1.42
CA PRO A 77 6.17 -5.16 0.27
C PRO A 77 6.18 -6.64 0.66
N GLU A 78 7.05 -7.04 1.59
CA GLU A 78 7.18 -8.42 2.05
C GLU A 78 5.87 -8.99 2.60
N TRP A 79 5.02 -8.15 3.20
CA TRP A 79 3.74 -8.59 3.75
C TRP A 79 2.79 -9.12 2.67
N LEU A 80 2.89 -8.67 1.42
CA LEU A 80 2.03 -9.14 0.33
C LEU A 80 2.23 -10.65 0.07
N LEU A 81 3.49 -11.11 0.12
CA LEU A 81 3.81 -12.53 -0.02
C LEU A 81 3.41 -13.32 1.23
N GLU A 82 3.45 -12.69 2.41
CA GLU A 82 3.07 -13.34 3.66
C GLU A 82 1.55 -13.52 3.78
N VAL A 83 0.74 -12.51 3.39
CA VAL A 83 -0.72 -12.55 3.58
C VAL A 83 -1.46 -13.18 2.40
N ALA A 84 -0.93 -13.08 1.18
CA ALA A 84 -1.59 -13.58 -0.02
C ALA A 84 -0.59 -14.23 -1.00
N PRO A 85 0.11 -15.31 -0.59
CA PRO A 85 1.10 -16.00 -1.43
C PRO A 85 0.51 -16.62 -2.71
N HIS A 86 -0.81 -16.87 -2.72
CA HIS A 86 -1.52 -17.38 -3.89
C HIS A 86 -1.79 -16.29 -4.95
N TYR A 87 -1.74 -15.02 -4.55
CA TYR A 87 -2.03 -13.88 -5.40
C TYR A 87 -0.74 -13.16 -5.85
N TYR A 88 0.23 -12.99 -4.95
CA TYR A 88 1.50 -12.33 -5.20
C TYR A 88 2.65 -13.29 -5.49
N GLN A 89 3.56 -12.85 -6.36
CA GLN A 89 4.81 -13.53 -6.70
C GLN A 89 5.99 -12.59 -6.45
N SER A 90 7.18 -13.14 -6.22
CA SER A 90 8.40 -12.34 -5.95
C SER A 90 8.68 -11.27 -7.01
N LYS A 91 8.30 -11.51 -8.28
CA LYS A 91 8.44 -10.54 -9.38
C LYS A 91 7.58 -9.28 -9.21
N ASP A 92 6.44 -9.39 -8.52
CA ASP A 92 5.55 -8.26 -8.27
C ASP A 92 6.20 -7.24 -7.32
N LEU A 93 7.20 -7.69 -6.55
CA LEU A 93 7.92 -6.90 -5.57
C LEU A 93 9.25 -6.33 -6.12
N ASP A 94 9.65 -6.63 -7.35
CA ASP A 94 10.96 -6.26 -7.89
C ASP A 94 11.20 -4.74 -7.86
N GLY A 95 10.15 -3.94 -8.06
CA GLY A 95 10.21 -2.47 -7.98
C GLY A 95 10.51 -1.91 -6.58
N PHE A 96 10.47 -2.74 -5.54
CA PHE A 96 10.77 -2.36 -4.16
C PHE A 96 12.12 -2.90 -3.67
N LYS A 97 12.85 -3.66 -4.49
CA LYS A 97 14.18 -4.18 -4.16
C LYS A 97 15.22 -3.06 -4.19
N GLY A 98 15.25 -2.26 -3.13
CA GLY A 98 16.29 -1.27 -2.82
C GLY A 98 16.40 -1.15 -1.31
N LYS A 99 17.62 -0.90 -0.79
CA LYS A 99 17.88 -0.84 0.67
C LYS A 99 16.81 0.02 1.36
N MET A 100 16.00 -0.60 2.22
CA MET A 100 15.13 0.14 3.14
C MET A 100 16.01 1.12 3.92
N PRO A 101 15.74 2.43 3.90
CA PRO A 101 16.33 3.34 4.87
C PRO A 101 15.92 2.85 6.25
N LYS A 102 16.88 2.60 7.14
CA LYS A 102 16.58 2.39 8.56
C LYS A 102 15.78 3.60 9.03
N SER A 103 14.63 3.36 9.65
CA SER A 103 13.88 4.38 10.39
C SER A 103 14.86 5.17 11.26
N ARG A 104 14.93 6.49 11.04
CA ARG A 104 15.58 7.43 11.96
C ARG A 104 14.47 8.00 12.84
N GLY A 105 14.59 7.80 14.14
CA GLY A 105 13.72 8.37 15.18
C GLY A 105 13.07 7.29 16.01
#